data_AF-D5AQU0-F1
#
_entry.id   AF-D5AQU0-F1
#
_cell.length_a   1.000
_cell.length_b   1.000
_cell.length_c   1.000
_cell.angle_alpha   90.00
_cell.angle_beta   90.00
_cell.angle_gamma   90.00
#
_symmetry.space_group_name_H-M   'P 1'
#
loop_
_entity.id
_entity.type
_entity.pdbx_description
1 polymer ?
#
loop_
_entity_poly.entity_id
_entity_poly.type
_entity_poly.pdbx_seq_one_letter_code
_entity_poly.pdbx_strand_id
1 'polypeptide(L)' 'MIRIDQDRHINPAFVASMEWDHRHYMNGSDSVLIITMWDGKVHRVKHQPWYLNGPDAHKVEREILAAMEKGDAP' A
#
# COMPACT_ATOMS: atom_id res chain seq x y z
N MET A 1 8.53 -1.71 -10.11
CA MET A 1 8.56 -1.36 -8.66
C MET A 1 7.49 -0.33 -8.40
N ILE A 2 6.76 -0.44 -7.28
CA ILE A 2 5.66 0.45 -6.90
C ILE A 2 6.11 1.33 -5.73
N ARG A 3 5.87 2.64 -5.82
CA ARG A 3 6.20 3.59 -4.77
C ARG A 3 5.13 3.57 -3.69
N ILE A 4 5.52 3.30 -2.45
CA ILE A 4 4.60 3.23 -1.31
C ILE A 4 4.73 4.42 -0.37
N ASP A 5 5.82 5.17 -0.46
CA ASP A 5 6.12 6.34 0.38
C ASP A 5 7.11 7.26 -0.36
N GLN A 6 7.46 8.40 0.22
CA GLN A 6 8.39 9.33 -0.41
C GLN A 6 9.74 8.69 -0.80
N ASP A 7 10.26 7.82 0.07
CA ASP A 7 11.57 7.16 -0.11
C ASP A 7 11.46 5.66 -0.43
N ARG A 8 10.30 5.05 -0.19
CA ARG A 8 10.16 3.58 -0.19
C ARG A 8 9.43 3.07 -1.42
N HIS A 9 10.01 2.02 -2.01
CA HIS A 9 9.44 1.26 -3.11
C HIS A 9 9.37 -0.21 -2.75
N ILE A 10 8.36 -0.92 -3.27
CA ILE A 10 8.22 -2.36 -3.11
C ILE A 10 8.13 -3.04 -4.48
N ASN A 11 8.42 -4.34 -4.50
CA ASN A 11 8.16 -5.18 -5.64
C ASN A 11 6.84 -5.94 -5.40
N PRO A 12 5.79 -5.70 -6.22
CA PRO A 12 4.49 -6.35 -6.05
C PRO A 12 4.55 -7.88 -6.13
N ALA A 13 5.52 -8.46 -6.86
CA ALA A 13 5.67 -9.90 -6.97
C ALA A 13 6.02 -10.61 -5.64
N PHE A 14 6.48 -9.86 -4.64
CA PHE A 14 6.81 -10.39 -3.31
C PHE A 14 5.80 -9.95 -2.23
N VAL A 15 4.66 -9.38 -2.63
CA VAL A 15 3.58 -9.06 -1.70
C VAL A 15 2.83 -10.35 -1.36
N ALA A 16 2.77 -10.68 -0.08
CA ALA A 16 2.07 -11.86 0.41
C ALA A 16 0.61 -11.55 0.77
N SER A 17 0.36 -10.40 1.41
CA SER A 17 -0.99 -9.96 1.75
C SER A 17 -1.10 -8.44 1.85
N MET A 18 -2.33 -7.93 1.73
CA MET A 18 -2.68 -6.53 1.93
C MET A 18 -3.93 -6.44 2.80
N GLU A 19 -3.96 -5.48 3.73
CA GLU A 19 -5.09 -5.24 4.63
C GLU A 19 -5.28 -3.74 4.87
N TRP A 20 -6.53 -3.29 4.97
CA TRP A 20 -6.86 -1.93 5.39
C TRP A 20 -7.12 -1.85 6.90
N ASP A 21 -6.31 -1.05 7.59
CA ASP A 21 -6.53 -0.64 8.97
C ASP A 21 -7.26 0.71 8.95
N HIS A 22 -8.59 0.66 9.08
CA HIS A 22 -9.44 1.85 9.21
C HIS A 22 -9.57 2.21 10.68
N ARG A 23 -8.67 3.06 11.18
CA ARG A 23 -8.81 3.57 12.55
C ARG A 23 -9.67 4.82 12.55
N HIS A 24 -10.87 4.67 13.10
CA HIS A 24 -11.74 5.79 13.42
C HIS A 24 -11.21 6.45 14.69
N TYR A 25 -10.46 7.54 14.56
CA TYR A 25 -10.18 8.42 15.69
C TYR A 25 -11.25 9.50 15.78
N MET A 26 -11.58 9.94 17.00
CA MET A 26 -12.58 11.00 17.25
C MET A 26 -12.32 12.32 16.48
N ASN A 27 -11.13 12.50 15.92
CA ASN A 27 -10.70 13.71 15.21
C ASN A 27 -10.33 13.47 13.73
N GLY A 28 -10.66 12.30 13.16
CA GLY A 28 -10.40 11.99 11.76
C GLY A 28 -10.34 10.49 11.46
N SER A 29 -10.79 10.12 10.26
CA SER A 29 -10.63 8.76 9.74
C SER A 29 -9.25 8.65 9.09
N ASP A 30 -8.32 7.98 9.77
CA ASP A 30 -7.00 7.66 9.20
C ASP A 30 -7.05 6.23 8.64
N SER A 31 -7.13 6.13 7.31
CA SER A 31 -7.05 4.85 6.61
C SER A 31 -5.58 4.51 6.34
N VAL A 32 -5.13 3.35 6.81
CA VAL A 32 -3.76 2.87 6.57
C VAL A 32 -3.83 1.55 5.82
N LEU A 33 -3.14 1.48 4.67
CA LEU A 33 -2.93 0.22 3.96
C LEU A 33 -1.70 -0.48 4.53
N ILE A 34 -1.88 -1.68 5.04
CA ILE A 34 -0.83 -2.55 5.55
C ILE A 34 -0.49 -3.57 4.48
N ILE A 35 0.77 -3.59 4.05
CA ILE A 35 1.29 -4.47 3.02
C ILE A 35 2.31 -5.40 3.68
N THR A 36 2.06 -6.71 3.63
CA THR A 36 2.96 -7.72 4.16
C THR A 36 3.70 -8.38 3.01
N MET A 37 5.03 -8.31 3.04
CA MET A 37 5.91 -8.97 2.08
C MET A 37 6.10 -10.45 2.45
N TRP A 38 6.49 -11.27 1.48
CA TRP A 38 6.78 -12.71 1.68
C TRP A 38 7.84 -13.00 2.76
N ASP A 39 8.82 -12.10 2.93
CA ASP A 39 9.85 -12.18 3.97
C ASP A 39 9.33 -11.83 5.38
N GLY A 40 8.04 -11.51 5.52
CA GLY A 40 7.43 -11.08 6.78
C GLY A 40 7.58 -9.58 7.07
N LYS A 41 8.27 -8.83 6.20
CA LYS A 41 8.40 -7.38 6.32
C LYS A 41 7.05 -6.68 6.10
N VAL A 42 6.64 -5.85 7.05
CA VAL A 42 5.39 -5.09 6.98
C VAL A 42 5.64 -3.63 6.63
N HIS A 43 4.92 -3.14 5.63
CA HIS A 43 4.90 -1.74 5.21
C HIS A 43 3.54 -1.12 5.50
N ARG A 44 3.52 0.04 6.14
CA ARG A 44 2.28 0.77 6.47
C ARG A 44 2.24 2.04 5.65
N VAL A 45 1.23 2.15 4.78
CA VAL A 45 1.01 3.28 3.88
C VAL A 45 -0.18 4.06 4.39
N LYS A 46 0.10 5.22 5.01
CA LYS A 46 -0.94 6.09 5.54
C LYS A 46 -1.60 6.86 4.38
N HIS A 47 -2.91 6.76 4.21
CA HIS A 47 -3.62 7.51 3.16
C HIS A 47 -3.64 9.00 3.49
N GLN A 48 -2.75 9.77 2.86
CA GLN A 48 -2.59 11.20 3.11
C GLN A 48 -2.58 12.01 1.81
N PRO A 49 -3.61 11.87 0.94
CA PRO A 49 -3.60 12.51 -0.38
C PRO A 49 -3.62 14.05 -0.30
N TRP A 50 -4.05 14.61 0.83
CA TRP A 50 -4.12 16.05 1.10
C TRP A 50 -2.76 16.67 1.44
N TYR A 51 -1.76 15.86 1.77
CA TYR A 51 -0.40 16.34 2.07
C TYR A 51 0.42 16.41 0.79
N LEU A 52 1.28 17.44 0.67
CA LEU A 52 2.17 17.59 -0.47
C LEU A 52 3.10 16.36 -0.56
N ASN A 53 3.03 15.61 -1.66
CA ASN A 53 3.71 14.31 -1.84
C ASN A 53 3.31 13.24 -0.81
N GLY A 54 2.12 13.35 -0.21
CA GLY A 54 1.57 12.33 0.65
C GLY A 54 1.16 11.08 -0.14
N PRO A 55 1.38 9.86 0.40
CA PRO A 55 1.07 8.65 -0.33
C PRO A 55 -0.44 8.43 -0.48
N ASP A 56 -0.85 8.09 -1.70
CA ASP A 56 -2.22 7.69 -2.00
C ASP A 56 -2.32 6.16 -1.90
N ALA A 57 -2.71 5.69 -0.72
CA ALA A 57 -2.83 4.26 -0.43
C ALA A 57 -3.77 3.50 -1.40
N HIS A 58 -4.85 4.12 -1.89
CA HIS A 58 -5.76 3.51 -2.87
C HIS A 58 -5.13 3.35 -4.25
N LYS A 59 -4.29 4.29 -4.67
CA LYS A 59 -3.49 4.16 -5.89
C LYS A 59 -2.48 3.04 -5.75
N VAL A 60 -1.78 2.97 -4.61
CA VAL A 60 -0.80 1.91 -4.32
C VAL A 60 -1.45 0.53 -4.39
N GLU A 61 -2.59 0.33 -3.73
CA GLU A 61 -3.34 -0.93 -3.78
C GLU A 61 -3.69 -1.30 -5.23
N ARG A 62 -4.27 -0.38 -6.00
CA ARG A 62 -4.63 -0.62 -7.41
C ARG A 62 -3.42 -0.99 -8.27
N GLU A 63 -2.28 -0.33 -8.07
CA GLU A 63 -1.05 -0.65 -8.79
C GLU A 63 -0.52 -2.03 -8.42
N ILE A 64 -0.63 -2.45 -7.15
CA ILE A 64 -0.22 -3.79 -6.71
C ILE A 64 -1.14 -4.84 -7.32
N LEU A 65 -2.46 -4.68 -7.21
CA LEU A 65 -3.44 -5.61 -7.78
C LEU A 65 -3.24 -5.76 -9.29
N ALA A 66 -3.14 -4.65 -10.03
CA ALA A 66 -2.92 -4.69 -11.48
C ALA A 66 -1.58 -5.35 -11.85
N ALA A 67 -0.55 -5.24 -11.00
CA ALA A 67 0.73 -5.91 -11.21
C ALA A 67 0.66 -7.41 -10.91
N MET A 68 -0.11 -7.81 -9.89
CA MET A 68 -0.36 -9.23 -9.57
C MET A 68 -1.15 -9.91 -10.67
N GLU A 69 -2.21 -9.26 -11.19
CA GLU A 69 -3.00 -9.77 -12.32
C GLU A 69 -2.17 -9.93 -13.61
N LYS A 70 -1.20 -9.03 -13.85
CA LYS A 70 -0.28 -9.16 -15.00
C LYS A 70 0.83 -10.19 -14.81
N GLY A 71 1.20 -10.49 -13.56
CA GLY A 71 2.18 -11.52 -13.22
C GLY A 71 1.61 -12.94 -13.26
N ASP A 72 0.27 -13.06 -13.24
CA ASP A 72 -0.49 -14.31 -13.36
C ASP A 72 -0.86 -14.63 -14.84
N ALA A 73 -0.02 -14.21 -15.79
CA ALA A 73 -0.14 -14.66 -17.17
C ALA A 73 0.81 -15.86 -17.37
N PRO A 74 0.29 -17.06 -17.68
CA PRO A 74 1.07 -18.30 -17.81
C PRO A 74 2.10 -18.29 -18.95
#